data_AF-A0A9E3TYV1-F1
#
_entry.id   AF-A0A9E3TYV1-F1
#
_cell.length_a   1.000
_cell.length_b   1.000
_cell.length_c   1.000
_cell.angle_alpha   90.00
_cell.angle_beta   90.00
_cell.angle_gamma   90.00
#
_symmetry.space_group_name_H-M   'P 1'
#
loop_
_entity.id
_entity.type
_entity.pdbx_description
1 polymer ?
#
loop_
_entity_poly.entity_id
_entity_poly.type
_entity_poly.pdbx_seq_one_letter_code
_entity_poly.pdbx_strand_id
1 'polypeptide(L)'
;MLPPSPYKAEAAPLFAFYGMGLQGWDAVYHFACNSPHMGDGWPSLRKYVTETPHYIGQFPALAFAIYNGHIQEGDVVAARELAKEDVFAGKDVLGQSLAGGGWDAKELTGRLTTSPATLAIGRVTIGFRKQSQTKASDLATYQDETSKVLTSTTNELAWRYGDRRVEVRSPKTQAV
;
A
#
# COMPACT_ATOMS: atom_id res chain seq x y z
N MET A 1 -15.90 3.18 -9.39
CA MET A 1 -16.14 3.58 -10.79
C MET A 1 -16.35 2.31 -11.61
N LEU A 2 -17.32 2.26 -12.53
CA LEU A 2 -17.41 1.15 -13.50
C LEU A 2 -16.44 1.45 -14.66
N PRO A 3 -15.71 0.46 -15.20
CA PRO A 3 -14.82 0.70 -16.33
C PRO A 3 -15.60 1.10 -17.60
N PRO A 4 -14.94 1.82 -18.52
CA PRO A 4 -13.54 2.26 -18.47
C PRO A 4 -13.30 3.40 -17.46
N SER A 5 -12.20 3.32 -16.69
CA SER A 5 -11.75 4.42 -15.81
C SER A 5 -10.22 4.50 -15.76
N PRO A 6 -9.61 5.70 -15.76
CA PRO A 6 -8.15 5.84 -15.81
C PRO A 6 -7.45 5.28 -14.57
N TYR A 7 -8.15 5.21 -13.44
CA TYR A 7 -7.62 4.72 -12.17
C TYR A 7 -7.65 3.19 -12.02
N LYS A 8 -8.18 2.45 -13.00
CA LYS A 8 -8.39 1.00 -12.83
C LYS A 8 -7.11 0.17 -12.92
N ALA A 9 -6.07 0.73 -13.54
CA ALA A 9 -4.78 0.06 -13.67
C ALA A 9 -3.90 0.21 -12.43
N GLU A 10 -4.19 1.15 -11.52
CA GLU A 10 -3.24 1.55 -10.46
C GLU A 10 -3.12 0.54 -9.33
N ALA A 11 -4.19 -0.20 -9.03
CA ALA A 11 -4.25 -1.01 -7.82
C ALA A 11 -3.19 -2.12 -7.80
N ALA A 12 -3.09 -2.92 -8.87
CA ALA A 12 -2.15 -4.05 -8.90
C ALA A 12 -0.67 -3.60 -8.75
N PRO A 13 -0.18 -2.59 -9.49
CA PRO A 13 1.17 -2.07 -9.30
C PRO A 13 1.42 -1.47 -7.91
N LEU A 14 0.45 -0.78 -7.31
CA LEU A 14 0.60 -0.23 -5.96
C LEU A 14 0.80 -1.34 -4.93
N PHE A 15 -0.03 -2.38 -4.99
CA PHE A 15 0.09 -3.52 -4.08
C PHE A 15 1.36 -4.34 -4.32
N ALA A 16 1.78 -4.51 -5.58
CA ALA A 16 3.03 -5.18 -5.89
C ALA A 16 4.22 -4.37 -5.36
N PHE A 17 4.40 -3.13 -5.78
CA PHE A 17 5.62 -2.37 -5.49
C PHE A 17 5.67 -1.79 -4.09
N TYR A 18 4.58 -1.22 -3.57
CA TYR A 18 4.56 -0.74 -2.19
C TYR A 18 4.30 -1.87 -1.21
N GLY A 19 3.30 -2.73 -1.45
CA GLY A 19 2.97 -3.82 -0.52
C GLY A 19 4.03 -4.92 -0.49
N MET A 20 4.18 -5.65 -1.59
CA MET A 20 5.09 -6.80 -1.61
C MET A 20 6.56 -6.37 -1.69
N GLY A 21 6.89 -5.36 -2.49
CA GLY A 21 8.25 -4.85 -2.66
C GLY A 21 8.75 -4.05 -1.46
N LEU A 22 8.26 -2.82 -1.28
CA LEU A 22 8.74 -1.91 -0.24
C LEU A 22 8.41 -2.40 1.17
N GLN A 23 7.16 -2.85 1.41
CA GLN A 23 6.70 -3.26 2.73
C GLN A 23 7.14 -4.69 3.09
N GLY A 24 7.51 -5.51 2.11
CA GLY A 24 7.88 -6.91 2.31
C GLY A 24 6.69 -7.84 2.60
N TRP A 25 5.51 -7.56 2.03
CA TRP A 25 4.36 -8.45 2.21
C TRP A 25 4.53 -9.75 1.43
N ASP A 26 4.26 -10.87 2.08
CA ASP A 26 4.35 -12.21 1.46
C ASP A 26 3.30 -12.42 0.37
N ALA A 27 2.12 -11.79 0.49
CA ALA A 27 1.02 -11.97 -0.43
C ALA A 27 0.03 -10.80 -0.41
N VAL A 28 -0.69 -10.63 -1.52
CA VAL A 28 -1.84 -9.73 -1.66
C VAL A 28 -3.01 -10.52 -2.21
N TYR A 29 -4.14 -10.47 -1.49
CA TYR A 29 -5.38 -11.13 -1.89
C TYR A 29 -6.42 -10.09 -2.28
N HIS A 30 -6.85 -10.11 -3.54
CA HIS A 30 -7.97 -9.28 -3.99
C HIS A 30 -9.29 -10.02 -3.77
N PHE A 31 -10.29 -9.28 -3.29
CA PHE A 31 -11.49 -9.78 -2.62
C PHE A 31 -12.39 -10.74 -3.44
N ALA A 32 -12.51 -10.58 -4.76
CA ALA A 32 -13.45 -11.37 -5.54
C ALA A 32 -12.89 -11.82 -6.90
N CYS A 33 -12.74 -13.14 -7.00
CA CYS A 33 -12.52 -13.89 -8.24
C CYS A 33 -13.66 -14.91 -8.35
N ASN A 34 -14.59 -14.72 -9.29
CA ASN A 34 -15.72 -15.65 -9.43
C ASN A 34 -15.42 -16.77 -10.44
N SER A 35 -14.27 -16.71 -11.11
CA SER A 35 -13.90 -17.65 -12.17
C SER A 35 -12.39 -17.73 -12.39
N PRO A 36 -11.83 -18.91 -12.70
CA PRO A 36 -10.41 -19.10 -12.95
C PRO A 36 -9.94 -18.57 -14.32
N HIS A 37 -10.81 -18.05 -15.17
CA HIS A 37 -10.44 -17.56 -16.51
C HIS A 37 -10.76 -16.07 -16.71
N MET A 38 -9.96 -15.43 -17.57
CA MET A 38 -10.26 -14.06 -18.02
C MET A 38 -11.60 -14.04 -18.75
N GLY A 39 -12.44 -13.03 -18.46
CA GLY A 39 -13.63 -12.76 -19.28
C GLY A 39 -14.94 -12.75 -18.52
N ASP A 40 -15.08 -13.38 -17.35
CA ASP A 40 -16.39 -13.39 -16.65
C ASP A 40 -16.76 -12.03 -16.05
N GLY A 41 -15.78 -11.13 -15.92
CA GLY A 41 -15.97 -9.71 -15.64
C GLY A 41 -16.15 -8.82 -16.88
N TRP A 42 -16.14 -9.36 -18.10
CA TRP A 42 -16.20 -8.60 -19.36
C TRP A 42 -17.32 -9.13 -20.27
N PRO A 43 -18.17 -8.28 -20.88
CA PRO A 43 -18.20 -6.81 -20.83
C PRO A 43 -19.05 -6.26 -19.66
N SER A 44 -19.58 -7.12 -18.78
CA SER A 44 -20.48 -6.71 -17.68
C SER A 44 -19.79 -5.87 -16.59
N LEU A 45 -18.46 -5.90 -16.54
CA LEU A 45 -17.59 -4.87 -15.97
C LEU A 45 -17.93 -4.50 -14.51
N ARG A 46 -18.15 -5.50 -13.65
CA ARG A 46 -18.49 -5.25 -12.23
C ARG A 46 -17.30 -4.62 -11.47
N LYS A 47 -17.61 -3.85 -10.43
CA LYS A 47 -16.68 -2.96 -9.73
C LYS A 47 -15.48 -3.67 -9.07
N TYR A 48 -15.66 -4.91 -8.60
CA TYR A 48 -14.69 -5.60 -7.72
C TYR A 48 -14.13 -6.90 -8.31
N VAL A 49 -14.20 -7.07 -9.63
CA VAL A 49 -13.90 -8.35 -10.29
C VAL A 49 -12.45 -8.40 -10.75
N THR A 50 -11.73 -9.44 -10.35
CA THR A 50 -10.31 -9.65 -10.68
C THR A 50 -10.07 -10.13 -12.10
N GLU A 51 -10.98 -10.94 -12.64
CA GLU A 51 -10.89 -11.69 -13.91
C GLU A 51 -11.13 -10.80 -15.14
N THR A 52 -10.58 -9.59 -15.10
CA THR A 52 -10.64 -8.60 -16.17
C THR A 52 -9.26 -8.36 -16.77
N PRO A 53 -9.13 -8.17 -18.10
CA PRO A 53 -7.82 -8.06 -18.74
C PRO A 53 -6.92 -6.96 -18.15
N HIS A 54 -7.49 -5.81 -17.79
CA HIS A 54 -6.74 -4.69 -17.23
C HIS A 54 -6.23 -4.93 -15.80
N TYR A 55 -6.76 -5.90 -15.07
CA TYR A 55 -6.32 -6.20 -13.71
C TYR A 55 -5.41 -7.42 -13.69
N ILE A 56 -5.94 -8.61 -14.03
CA ILE A 56 -5.17 -9.87 -13.99
C ILE A 56 -4.07 -9.92 -15.06
N GLY A 57 -4.23 -9.19 -16.18
CA GLY A 57 -3.21 -9.12 -17.23
C GLY A 57 -1.90 -8.45 -16.78
N GLN A 58 -1.91 -7.69 -15.69
CA GLN A 58 -0.70 -7.05 -15.14
C GLN A 58 0.14 -8.03 -14.30
N PHE A 59 -0.47 -9.11 -13.79
CA PHE A 59 0.13 -9.95 -12.76
C PHE A 59 1.40 -10.67 -13.19
N PRO A 60 1.55 -11.19 -14.43
CA PRO A 60 2.79 -11.83 -14.85
C PRO A 60 4.01 -10.91 -14.76
N ALA A 61 3.91 -9.68 -15.25
CA ALA A 61 4.99 -8.69 -15.22
C ALA A 61 5.30 -8.24 -13.78
N LEU A 62 4.25 -7.98 -12.99
CA LEU A 62 4.41 -7.58 -11.58
C LEU A 62 5.01 -8.71 -10.74
N ALA A 63 4.54 -9.95 -10.90
CA ALA A 63 5.08 -11.11 -10.21
C ALA A 63 6.55 -11.33 -10.58
N PHE A 64 6.88 -11.22 -11.87
CA PHE A 64 8.27 -11.29 -12.32
C PHE A 64 9.14 -10.24 -11.61
N ALA A 65 8.70 -8.98 -11.56
CA ALA A 65 9.46 -7.92 -10.88
C ALA A 65 9.65 -8.19 -9.38
N ILE A 66 8.60 -8.62 -8.68
CA ILE A 66 8.65 -8.86 -7.23
C ILE A 66 9.53 -10.08 -6.91
N TYR A 67 9.32 -11.22 -7.55
CA TYR A 67 10.06 -12.45 -7.24
C TYR A 67 11.52 -12.42 -7.71
N ASN A 68 11.90 -11.48 -8.57
CA ASN A 68 13.30 -11.24 -8.93
C ASN A 68 13.95 -10.08 -8.15
N GLY A 69 13.28 -9.54 -7.12
CA GLY A 69 13.86 -8.47 -6.29
C GLY A 69 14.16 -7.20 -7.08
N HIS A 70 13.26 -6.81 -7.99
CA HIS A 70 13.39 -5.58 -8.76
C HIS A 70 13.07 -4.34 -7.92
N ILE A 71 12.37 -4.52 -6.80
CA ILE A 71 12.18 -3.52 -5.76
C ILE A 71 12.75 -4.11 -4.47
N GLN A 72 13.54 -3.31 -3.75
CA GLN A 72 14.09 -3.67 -2.45
C GLN A 72 13.09 -3.36 -1.34
N GLU A 73 13.09 -4.20 -0.29
CA GLU A 73 12.41 -3.88 0.96
C GLU A 73 12.99 -2.61 1.57
N GLY A 74 12.13 -1.74 2.11
CA GLY A 74 12.54 -0.51 2.75
C GLY A 74 13.08 -0.69 4.17
N ASP A 75 13.63 0.38 4.75
CA ASP A 75 13.96 0.40 6.17
C ASP A 75 12.69 0.43 7.01
N VAL A 76 12.75 -0.08 8.24
CA VAL A 76 11.63 0.05 9.19
C VAL A 76 11.55 1.50 9.66
N VAL A 77 10.54 2.23 9.19
CA VAL A 77 10.30 3.63 9.56
C VAL A 77 9.25 3.79 10.64
N ALA A 78 8.46 2.74 10.89
CA ALA A 78 7.59 2.63 12.05
C ALA A 78 7.51 1.20 12.54
N ALA A 79 7.78 0.98 13.83
CA ALA A 79 7.57 -0.27 14.53
C ALA A 79 6.48 -0.10 15.59
N ARG A 80 5.36 -0.79 15.40
CA ARG A 80 4.18 -0.72 16.27
C ARG A 80 4.13 -2.00 17.10
N GLU A 81 4.54 -1.90 18.35
CA GLU A 81 4.54 -3.03 19.29
C GLU A 81 3.26 -3.00 20.13
N LEU A 82 2.59 -4.14 20.25
CA LEU A 82 1.31 -4.28 20.94
C LEU A 82 1.41 -5.29 22.09
N ALA A 83 0.89 -4.91 23.25
CA ALA A 83 0.57 -5.86 24.31
C ALA A 83 -0.73 -6.59 23.95
N LYS A 84 -0.75 -7.92 24.09
CA LYS A 84 -1.95 -8.71 23.80
C LYS A 84 -3.09 -8.30 24.72
N GLU A 85 -2.76 -8.02 25.98
CA GLU A 85 -3.67 -7.61 27.03
C GLU A 85 -4.41 -6.31 26.65
N ASP A 86 -3.71 -5.36 26.02
CA ASP A 86 -4.33 -4.11 25.57
C ASP A 86 -5.30 -4.33 24.40
N VAL A 87 -4.92 -5.19 23.44
CA VAL A 87 -5.78 -5.55 22.30
C VAL A 87 -7.06 -6.25 22.79
N PHE A 88 -6.93 -7.24 23.68
CA PHE A 88 -8.08 -7.97 24.22
C PHE A 88 -8.93 -7.14 25.18
N ALA A 89 -8.36 -6.10 25.79
CA ALA A 89 -9.10 -5.11 26.58
C ALA A 89 -9.84 -4.07 25.72
N GLY A 90 -9.72 -4.14 24.38
CA GLY A 90 -10.37 -3.20 23.46
C GLY A 90 -9.75 -1.81 23.46
N LYS A 91 -8.48 -1.66 23.88
CA LYS A 91 -7.79 -0.37 23.84
C LYS A 91 -7.29 -0.07 22.43
N ASP A 92 -7.55 1.14 21.93
CA ASP A 92 -6.92 1.64 20.71
C ASP A 92 -5.49 2.12 20.99
N VAL A 93 -4.58 1.17 21.14
CA VAL A 93 -3.13 1.41 21.28
C VAL A 93 -2.46 1.87 19.98
N LEU A 94 -3.16 1.70 18.86
CA LEU A 94 -2.68 2.04 17.53
C LEU A 94 -2.99 3.49 17.15
N GLY A 95 -3.88 4.15 17.90
CA GLY A 95 -4.25 5.56 17.70
C GLY A 95 -4.93 5.76 16.36
N GLN A 96 -5.82 4.86 15.99
CA GLN A 96 -6.55 4.88 14.72
C GLN A 96 -7.82 5.72 14.86
N SER A 97 -7.65 7.03 15.04
CA SER A 97 -8.77 7.97 15.03
C SER A 97 -9.27 8.16 13.60
N LEU A 98 -10.28 7.38 13.24
CA LEU A 98 -11.05 7.50 12.02
C LEU A 98 -12.41 8.08 12.39
N ALA A 99 -12.85 9.13 11.71
CA ALA A 99 -14.23 9.60 11.82
C ALA A 99 -14.77 10.02 10.47
N GLY A 100 -16.09 10.25 10.42
CA GLY A 100 -16.75 10.69 9.20
C GLY A 100 -16.81 9.65 8.07
N GLY A 101 -17.51 10.06 7.02
CA GLY A 101 -17.74 9.31 5.78
C GLY A 101 -18.78 8.19 5.87
N GLY A 102 -19.37 7.86 4.71
CA GLY A 102 -20.37 6.79 4.56
C GLY A 102 -19.77 5.39 4.72
N TRP A 103 -20.30 4.43 3.96
CA TRP A 103 -19.79 3.05 3.98
C TRP A 103 -18.29 3.00 3.63
N ASP A 104 -17.90 3.55 2.47
CA ASP A 104 -16.55 3.44 1.92
C ASP A 104 -15.67 4.68 2.16
N ALA A 105 -16.26 5.83 2.49
CA ALA A 105 -15.49 7.02 2.82
C ALA A 105 -15.16 6.98 4.31
N LYS A 106 -13.88 7.15 4.65
CA LYS A 106 -13.42 7.39 6.02
C LYS A 106 -12.48 8.57 5.98
N GLU A 107 -12.66 9.50 6.91
CA GLU A 107 -11.72 10.58 7.10
C GLU A 107 -10.79 10.24 8.27
N LEU A 108 -9.52 10.53 8.08
CA LEU A 108 -8.54 10.49 9.15
C LEU A 108 -8.76 11.73 10.01
N THR A 109 -9.39 11.54 11.17
CA THR A 109 -9.76 12.63 12.06
C THR A 109 -8.77 12.70 13.21
N GLY A 110 -7.65 13.36 12.94
CA GLY A 110 -6.60 13.61 13.92
C GLY A 110 -5.23 13.17 13.46
N ARG A 111 -4.24 13.46 14.31
CA ARG A 111 -2.87 13.02 14.09
C ARG A 111 -2.75 11.55 14.50
N LEU A 112 -2.67 10.66 13.53
CA LEU A 112 -2.38 9.26 13.80
C LEU A 112 -1.02 9.12 14.49
N THR A 113 -0.92 8.14 15.40
CA THR A 113 0.35 7.76 16.03
C THR A 113 1.40 7.36 15.00
N THR A 114 0.97 6.76 13.90
CA THR A 114 1.80 6.47 12.72
C THR A 114 1.24 7.24 11.53
N SER A 115 2.01 8.19 11.00
CA SER A 115 1.59 9.01 9.85
C SER A 115 1.31 8.12 8.63
N PRO A 116 0.23 8.33 7.85
CA PRO A 116 -0.01 7.61 6.60
C PRO A 116 1.16 7.65 5.62
N ALA A 117 1.94 8.74 5.65
CA ALA A 117 3.11 8.91 4.81
C ALA A 117 4.16 7.80 5.00
N THR A 118 4.21 7.16 6.18
CA THR A 118 5.16 6.05 6.42
C THR A 118 4.96 4.91 5.44
N LEU A 119 3.72 4.62 5.01
CA LEU A 119 3.43 3.53 4.07
C LEU A 119 4.05 3.74 2.68
N ALA A 120 4.28 5.01 2.29
CA ALA A 120 4.95 5.35 1.04
C ALA A 120 6.47 5.49 1.19
N ILE A 121 6.99 5.61 2.42
CA ILE A 121 8.39 5.88 2.70
C ILE A 121 9.14 4.59 3.02
N GLY A 122 8.62 3.74 3.90
CA GLY A 122 9.35 2.52 4.31
C GLY A 122 8.46 1.56 5.07
N ARG A 123 9.07 0.50 5.62
CA ARG A 123 8.34 -0.57 6.28
C ARG A 123 7.64 -0.10 7.55
N VAL A 124 6.35 -0.41 7.65
CA VAL A 124 5.55 -0.28 8.87
C VAL A 124 5.30 -1.68 9.41
N THR A 125 5.88 -1.98 10.56
CA THR A 125 5.78 -3.30 11.18
C THR A 125 4.81 -3.27 12.35
N ILE A 126 4.12 -4.39 12.57
CA ILE A 126 3.32 -4.64 13.78
C ILE A 126 3.88 -5.89 14.45
N GLY A 127 4.17 -5.80 15.74
CA GLY A 127 4.68 -6.92 16.54
C GLY A 127 4.00 -7.00 17.89
N PHE A 128 4.06 -8.18 18.54
CA PHE A 128 3.53 -8.36 19.88
C PHE A 128 4.66 -8.37 20.92
N ARG A 129 4.48 -7.60 22.00
CA ARG A 129 5.41 -7.44 23.12
C ARG A 129 4.66 -7.46 24.45
N LYS A 130 5.40 -7.35 25.57
CA LYS A 130 4.80 -7.23 26.92
C LYS A 130 4.14 -5.87 27.17
N GLN A 131 4.57 -4.83 26.47
CA GLN A 131 4.07 -3.47 26.60
C GLN A 131 3.84 -2.89 25.22
N SER A 132 2.74 -2.17 25.05
CA SER A 132 2.43 -1.47 23.81
C SER A 132 3.34 -0.24 23.67
N GLN A 133 4.04 -0.13 22.55
CA GLN A 133 4.91 0.99 22.23
C GLN A 133 4.99 1.17 20.72
N THR A 134 4.87 2.41 20.23
CA THR A 134 5.19 2.73 18.84
C THR A 134 6.50 3.50 18.77
N LYS A 135 7.41 3.05 17.92
CA LYS A 135 8.65 3.75 17.56
C LYS A 135 8.53 4.18 16.11
N ALA A 136 8.71 5.47 15.85
CA ALA A 136 8.67 6.02 14.50
C ALA A 136 9.97 6.80 14.24
N SER A 137 10.52 6.62 13.05
CA SER A 137 11.68 7.38 12.58
C SER A 137 11.27 8.81 12.22
N ASP A 138 12.23 9.74 12.24
CA ASP A 138 12.05 11.04 11.60
C ASP A 138 11.95 10.82 10.08
N LEU A 139 10.94 11.42 9.47
CA LEU A 139 10.62 11.26 8.05
C LEU A 139 11.03 12.48 7.23
N ALA A 140 11.53 13.55 7.85
CA ALA A 140 11.79 14.83 7.19
C ALA A 140 12.67 14.68 5.94
N THR A 141 13.67 13.80 5.95
CA THR A 141 14.56 13.55 4.81
C THR A 141 13.86 12.92 3.60
N TYR A 142 12.72 12.26 3.82
CA TYR A 142 11.95 11.54 2.79
C TYR A 142 10.72 12.31 2.32
N GLN A 143 10.46 13.48 2.91
CA GLN A 143 9.29 14.30 2.64
C GLN A 143 9.71 15.65 2.09
N ASP A 144 9.30 15.94 0.86
CA ASP A 144 9.32 17.29 0.34
C ASP A 144 7.90 17.85 0.38
N GLU A 145 7.62 18.62 1.43
CA GLU A 145 6.31 19.26 1.62
C GLU A 145 6.01 20.32 0.55
N THR A 146 7.06 20.95 0.00
CA THR A 146 6.93 22.03 -1.01
C THR A 146 6.51 21.44 -2.34
N SER A 147 7.19 20.39 -2.79
CA SER A 147 6.86 19.71 -4.06
C SER A 147 5.80 18.61 -3.89
N LYS A 148 5.35 18.34 -2.66
CA LYS A 148 4.35 17.33 -2.31
C LYS A 148 4.76 15.93 -2.76
N VAL A 149 5.95 15.52 -2.34
CA VAL A 149 6.57 14.25 -2.70
C VAL A 149 7.02 13.48 -1.48
N LEU A 150 6.66 12.20 -1.43
CA LEU A 150 7.23 11.22 -0.52
C LEU A 150 8.19 10.33 -1.31
N THR A 151 9.39 10.11 -0.80
CA THR A 151 10.38 9.22 -1.42
C THR A 151 10.63 8.03 -0.50
N SER A 152 10.65 6.82 -1.06
CA SER A 152 10.97 5.61 -0.31
C SER A 152 12.40 5.61 0.23
N THR A 153 12.65 4.87 1.30
CA THR A 153 14.00 4.72 1.89
C THR A 153 15.00 4.11 0.91
N THR A 154 14.52 3.35 -0.08
CA THR A 154 15.34 2.75 -1.14
C THR A 154 15.57 3.71 -2.32
N ASN A 155 14.87 4.84 -2.38
CA ASN A 155 14.79 5.77 -3.51
C ASN A 155 14.20 5.17 -4.82
N GLU A 156 13.71 3.93 -4.79
CA GLU A 156 13.16 3.23 -5.96
C GLU A 156 11.70 3.58 -6.24
N LEU A 157 11.00 4.16 -5.26
CA LEU A 157 9.61 4.58 -5.35
C LEU A 157 9.42 6.02 -4.89
N ALA A 158 8.54 6.75 -5.56
CA ALA A 158 8.11 8.07 -5.11
C ALA A 158 6.60 8.29 -5.29
N TRP A 159 5.99 8.91 -4.29
CA TRP A 159 4.59 9.28 -4.27
C TRP A 159 4.46 10.80 -4.40
N ARG A 160 4.10 11.28 -5.59
CA ARG A 160 3.85 12.70 -5.87
C ARG A 160 2.37 12.99 -5.69
N TYR A 161 1.95 13.22 -4.44
CA TYR A 161 0.54 13.42 -4.12
C TYR A 161 0.01 14.78 -4.58
N GLY A 162 0.88 15.76 -4.84
CA GLY A 162 0.50 17.02 -5.50
C GLY A 162 -0.06 16.80 -6.91
N ASP A 163 0.55 15.90 -7.67
CA ASP A 163 0.23 15.62 -9.07
C ASP A 163 -0.61 14.34 -9.25
N ARG A 164 -0.96 13.66 -8.15
CA ARG A 164 -1.63 12.34 -8.14
C ARG A 164 -0.88 11.30 -8.97
N ARG A 165 0.45 11.30 -8.88
CA ARG A 165 1.33 10.41 -9.64
C ARG A 165 2.16 9.55 -8.70
N VAL A 166 2.33 8.29 -9.05
CA VAL A 166 3.27 7.37 -8.41
C VAL A 166 4.34 7.00 -9.42
N GLU A 167 5.59 7.06 -9.00
CA GLU A 167 6.76 6.79 -9.83
C GLU A 167 7.48 5.54 -9.33
N VAL A 168 7.76 4.64 -10.27
CA VAL A 168 8.64 3.49 -10.08
C VAL A 168 9.96 3.84 -10.78
N ARG A 169 10.99 4.07 -9.97
CA ARG A 169 12.30 4.57 -10.39
C ARG A 169 13.38 3.48 -10.41
N SER A 170 13.02 2.24 -10.11
CA SER A 170 13.96 1.11 -10.20
C SER A 170 14.38 0.90 -11.66
N PRO A 171 15.70 0.88 -11.97
CA PRO A 171 16.17 0.56 -13.32
C PRO A 171 15.75 -0.84 -13.77
N LYS A 172 15.57 -1.78 -12.83
CA LYS A 172 15.21 -3.18 -13.10
C LYS A 172 13.76 -3.35 -13.56
N THR A 173 12.92 -2.34 -13.40
CA THR A 173 11.51 -2.39 -13.85
C THR A 173 11.29 -1.78 -15.24
N GLN A 174 12.34 -1.28 -15.89
CA GLN A 174 12.24 -0.80 -17.27
C GLN A 174 12.07 -1.98 -18.23
N ALA A 175 11.13 -1.87 -19.18
CA ALA A 175 10.80 -2.91 -20.16
C ALA A 175 10.28 -4.24 -19.58
N VAL A 176 9.77 -4.21 -18.35
CA VAL A 176 8.99 -5.30 -17.72
C VAL A 176 7.51 -5.12 -18.02
#